data_AF-A0A929I1Z2-F1
#
_entry.id   AF-A0A929I1Z2-F1
#
_cell.length_a   1.000
_cell.length_b   1.000
_cell.length_c   1.000
_cell.angle_alpha   90.00
_cell.angle_beta   90.00
_cell.angle_gamma   90.00
#
_symmetry.space_group_name_H-M   'P 1'
#
loop_
_entity.id
_entity.type
_entity.pdbx_description
1 polymer ?
#
loop_
_entity_poly.entity_id
_entity_poly.type
_entity_poly.pdbx_seq_one_letter_code
_entity_poly.pdbx_strand_id
1 'polypeptide(L)'
;MKKSKISKKDYYYQAPILFVGLFYAALLVWTAFCVLLIGSKTIKTGWPLGQLLMIAFILAYTWYFSLGISTKIRIQAAGDMELTCFRRIIRVNARDISMVEGPRFAFLPYGFIRFRLEREKAYLFCCITDEELQRILKTMKANNSEIKFKGL
;
A
#
# COMPACT_ATOMS: atom_id res chain seq x y z
N MET A 1 -27.00 0.50 22.47
CA MET A 1 -25.58 0.32 22.10
C MET A 1 -25.29 -1.15 21.87
N LYS A 2 -25.15 -1.59 20.62
CA LYS A 2 -24.78 -2.98 20.28
C LYS A 2 -23.30 -3.19 20.62
N LYS A 3 -23.00 -3.99 21.64
CA LYS A 3 -21.63 -4.46 21.92
C LYS A 3 -21.16 -5.27 20.71
N SER A 4 -20.27 -4.71 19.90
CA SER A 4 -19.59 -5.42 18.82
C SER A 4 -18.87 -6.62 19.43
N LYS A 5 -19.14 -7.83 18.94
CA LYS A 5 -18.44 -9.06 19.36
C LYS A 5 -16.98 -8.93 18.97
N ILE A 6 -16.17 -8.51 19.94
CA ILE A 6 -14.71 -8.39 19.79
C ILE A 6 -14.16 -9.80 19.54
N SER A 7 -13.77 -10.08 18.29
CA SER A 7 -13.11 -11.33 17.91
C SER A 7 -11.77 -11.43 18.65
N LYS A 8 -11.64 -12.39 19.57
CA LYS A 8 -10.44 -12.63 20.41
C LYS A 8 -9.19 -13.11 19.65
N LYS A 9 -9.24 -13.20 18.32
CA LYS A 9 -8.12 -13.69 17.50
C LYS A 9 -7.44 -12.53 16.80
N ASP A 10 -6.12 -12.47 16.99
CA ASP A 10 -5.25 -11.63 16.18
C ASP A 10 -5.16 -12.24 14.78
N TYR A 11 -5.46 -11.44 13.77
CA TYR A 11 -5.30 -11.84 12.37
C TYR A 11 -4.08 -11.14 11.79
N TYR A 12 -3.28 -11.88 11.02
CA TYR A 12 -2.07 -11.38 10.39
C TYR A 12 -2.08 -11.75 8.92
N TYR A 13 -1.90 -10.75 8.07
CA TYR A 13 -1.70 -10.94 6.65
C TYR A 13 -0.38 -10.32 6.22
N GLN A 14 0.35 -11.08 5.41
CA GLN A 14 1.59 -10.67 4.78
C GLN A 14 1.45 -10.76 3.27
N ALA A 15 1.77 -9.66 2.59
CA ALA A 15 1.76 -9.59 1.15
C ALA A 15 2.69 -10.64 0.53
N PRO A 16 2.29 -11.25 -0.60
CA PRO A 16 3.14 -12.18 -1.34
C PRO A 16 4.50 -11.55 -1.67
N ILE A 17 5.57 -12.15 -1.17
CA ILE A 17 6.94 -11.65 -1.34
C ILE A 17 7.30 -11.53 -2.83
N LEU A 18 6.82 -12.47 -3.65
CA LEU A 18 7.00 -12.44 -5.11
C LEU A 18 6.38 -11.20 -5.74
N PHE A 19 5.16 -10.84 -5.35
CA PHE A 19 4.48 -9.66 -5.90
C PHE A 19 5.18 -8.36 -5.48
N VAL A 20 5.55 -8.26 -4.21
CA VAL A 20 6.33 -7.14 -3.68
C VAL A 20 7.68 -7.04 -4.41
N GLY A 21 8.38 -8.15 -4.55
CA GLY A 21 9.68 -8.23 -5.24
C GLY A 21 9.58 -7.81 -6.70
N LEU A 22 8.58 -8.30 -7.44
CA LEU A 22 8.34 -7.92 -8.84
C LEU A 22 8.06 -6.41 -8.98
N PHE A 23 7.29 -5.83 -8.06
CA PHE A 23 7.02 -4.40 -8.07
C PHE A 23 8.30 -3.57 -7.89
N TYR A 24 9.14 -3.90 -6.90
CA TYR A 24 10.40 -3.18 -6.67
C TYR A 24 11.44 -3.46 -7.75
N ALA A 25 11.46 -4.66 -8.34
CA ALA A 25 12.29 -4.97 -9.51
C ALA A 25 11.89 -4.12 -10.72
N ALA A 26 10.59 -4.02 -11.02
CA ALA A 26 10.08 -3.14 -12.07
C ALA A 26 10.41 -1.66 -11.79
N LEU A 27 10.30 -1.22 -10.53
CA LEU A 27 10.67 0.14 -10.12
C LEU A 27 12.17 0.43 -10.34
N LEU A 28 13.04 -0.54 -10.03
CA LEU A 28 14.48 -0.45 -10.29
C LEU A 28 14.79 -0.39 -11.78
N VAL A 29 14.23 -1.30 -12.57
CA VAL A 29 14.40 -1.33 -14.03
C VAL A 29 13.93 -0.02 -14.65
N TRP A 30 12.77 0.49 -14.22
CA TRP A 30 12.25 1.78 -14.66
C TRP A 30 13.19 2.93 -14.30
N THR A 31 13.70 2.95 -13.06
CA THR A 31 14.66 3.96 -12.61
C THR A 31 15.93 3.93 -13.46
N ALA A 32 16.49 2.75 -13.71
CA ALA A 32 17.68 2.58 -14.55
C ALA A 32 17.42 3.04 -15.99
N PHE A 33 16.26 2.66 -16.55
CA PHE A 33 15.84 3.07 -17.89
C PHE A 33 15.73 4.59 -18.02
N CYS A 34 15.11 5.27 -17.04
CA CYS A 34 15.04 6.73 -16.98
C CYS A 34 16.44 7.35 -16.96
N VAL A 35 17.34 6.88 -16.08
CA VAL A 35 18.71 7.39 -15.95
C VAL A 35 19.50 7.19 -17.26
N LEU A 36 19.39 6.02 -17.89
CA LEU A 36 20.07 5.71 -19.16
C LEU A 36 19.56 6.58 -20.31
N LEU A 37 18.25 6.68 -20.50
CA LEU A 37 17.66 7.51 -21.56
C LEU A 37 18.02 8.98 -21.39
N ILE A 38 17.93 9.50 -20.16
CA ILE A 38 18.28 10.89 -19.86
C ILE A 38 19.77 11.12 -20.09
N GLY A 39 20.64 10.25 -19.55
CA GLY A 39 22.08 10.33 -19.73
C GLY A 39 22.49 10.34 -21.20
N SER A 40 21.86 9.51 -22.03
CA SER A 40 22.12 9.47 -23.47
C SER A 40 21.76 10.76 -24.21
N LYS A 41 20.70 11.48 -23.77
CA LYS A 41 20.28 12.77 -24.34
C LYS A 41 21.11 13.95 -23.84
N THR A 42 21.53 13.95 -22.58
CA THR A 42 22.29 15.05 -21.99
C THR A 42 23.76 15.06 -22.43
N ILE A 43 24.33 13.93 -22.83
CA ILE A 43 25.68 13.89 -23.44
C ILE A 43 25.75 14.75 -24.71
N LYS A 44 24.66 14.86 -25.47
CA LYS A 44 24.62 15.63 -26.72
C LYS A 44 24.30 17.12 -26.55
N THR A 45 23.69 17.51 -25.42
CA THR A 45 23.04 18.83 -25.26
C THR A 45 23.55 19.61 -24.05
N GLY A 46 24.47 19.02 -23.26
CA GLY A 46 24.90 19.55 -21.96
C GLY A 46 24.01 19.07 -20.81
N TRP A 47 24.49 19.25 -19.56
CA TRP A 47 23.78 18.90 -18.33
C TRP A 47 23.09 20.15 -17.73
N PRO A 48 21.86 20.49 -18.12
CA PRO A 48 21.10 21.55 -17.47
C PRO A 48 20.77 21.12 -16.03
N LEU A 49 21.47 21.71 -15.07
CA LEU A 49 21.40 21.38 -13.64
C LEU A 49 19.96 21.32 -13.11
N GLY A 50 19.09 22.23 -13.56
CA GLY A 50 17.68 22.28 -13.17
C GLY A 50 16.88 21.04 -13.61
N GLN A 51 17.12 20.52 -14.81
CA GLN A 51 16.41 19.35 -15.31
C GLN A 51 16.83 18.09 -14.52
N LEU A 52 18.11 17.97 -14.19
CA LEU A 52 18.63 16.86 -13.39
C LEU A 52 18.09 16.87 -11.97
N LEU A 53 18.04 18.04 -11.34
CA LEU A 53 17.42 18.20 -10.03
C LEU A 53 15.94 17.82 -10.05
N MET A 54 15.19 18.25 -11.07
CA MET A 54 13.79 17.88 -11.23
C MET A 54 13.62 16.36 -11.36
N ILE A 55 14.44 15.70 -12.18
CA ILE A 55 14.41 14.25 -12.36
C ILE A 55 14.77 13.53 -11.06
N ALA A 56 15.86 13.93 -10.40
CA ALA A 56 16.30 13.36 -9.15
C ALA A 56 15.20 13.49 -8.08
N PHE A 57 14.54 14.65 -8.01
CA PHE A 57 13.42 14.89 -7.13
C PHE A 57 12.23 13.96 -7.43
N ILE A 58 11.84 13.81 -8.70
CA ILE A 58 10.75 12.90 -9.09
C ILE A 58 11.08 11.45 -8.74
N LEU A 59 12.30 10.99 -9.03
CA LEU A 59 12.76 9.64 -8.71
C LEU A 59 12.74 9.42 -7.19
N ALA A 60 13.36 10.32 -6.43
CA ALA A 60 13.37 10.25 -4.97
C ALA A 60 11.96 10.24 -4.39
N TYR A 61 11.06 11.10 -4.88
CA TYR A 61 9.67 11.15 -4.44
C TYR A 61 8.89 9.87 -4.79
N THR A 62 9.12 9.31 -5.98
CA THR A 62 8.51 8.05 -6.43
C THR A 62 8.94 6.89 -5.54
N TRP A 63 10.24 6.80 -5.24
CA TRP A 63 10.79 5.80 -4.32
C TRP A 63 10.26 5.98 -2.90
N TYR A 64 10.26 7.22 -2.40
CA TYR A 64 9.74 7.56 -1.09
C TYR A 64 8.27 7.17 -0.92
N PHE A 65 7.45 7.41 -1.95
CA PHE A 65 6.04 7.00 -1.94
C PHE A 65 5.90 5.47 -2.02
N SER A 66 6.69 4.82 -2.88
CA SER A 66 6.67 3.36 -3.08
C SER A 66 7.03 2.60 -1.80
N LEU A 67 8.05 3.06 -1.06
CA LEU A 67 8.44 2.50 0.24
C LEU A 67 7.40 2.73 1.35
N GLY A 68 6.47 3.66 1.12
CA GLY A 68 5.32 3.91 1.99
C GLY A 68 4.17 2.91 1.81
N ILE A 69 4.25 2.01 0.83
CA ILE A 69 3.24 0.96 0.62
C ILE A 69 3.46 -0.15 1.64
N SER A 70 2.42 -0.47 2.40
CA SER A 70 2.41 -1.51 3.41
C SER A 70 2.50 -2.90 2.79
N THR A 71 3.30 -3.75 3.41
CA THR A 71 3.48 -5.16 3.04
C THR A 71 2.82 -6.09 4.04
N LYS A 72 2.51 -5.62 5.25
CA LYS A 72 1.87 -6.43 6.29
C LYS A 72 0.74 -5.64 6.93
N ILE A 73 -0.30 -6.36 7.31
CA ILE A 73 -1.42 -5.84 8.10
C ILE A 73 -1.70 -6.81 9.24
N ARG A 74 -1.89 -6.27 10.43
CA ARG A 74 -2.29 -7.01 11.61
C ARG A 74 -3.53 -6.34 12.20
N ILE A 75 -4.53 -7.13 12.57
CA ILE A 75 -5.65 -6.68 13.40
C ILE A 75 -5.51 -7.35 14.75
N GLN A 76 -5.39 -6.55 15.80
CA GLN A 76 -5.36 -7.01 17.18
C GLN A 76 -6.79 -7.18 17.70
N ALA A 77 -6.95 -8.07 18.69
CA ALA A 77 -8.24 -8.34 19.31
C ALA A 77 -8.97 -7.07 19.79
N ALA A 78 -8.28 -6.01 20.23
CA ALA A 78 -8.90 -4.75 20.68
C ALA A 78 -9.56 -3.92 19.56
N GLY A 79 -9.39 -4.30 18.29
CA GLY A 79 -9.85 -3.53 17.13
C GLY A 79 -8.80 -2.54 16.60
N ASP A 80 -7.58 -2.58 17.14
CA ASP A 80 -6.45 -1.83 16.62
C ASP A 80 -5.84 -2.55 15.41
N MET A 81 -5.52 -1.77 14.39
CA MET A 81 -4.89 -2.23 13.16
C MET A 81 -3.48 -1.68 13.07
N GLU A 82 -2.54 -2.55 12.71
CA GLU A 82 -1.17 -2.18 12.40
C GLU A 82 -0.87 -2.46 10.92
N LEU A 83 -0.46 -1.44 10.20
CA LEU A 83 -0.02 -1.51 8.81
C LEU A 83 1.50 -1.28 8.78
N THR A 84 2.26 -2.30 8.41
CA THR A 84 3.73 -2.20 8.33
C THR A 84 4.13 -1.98 6.88
N CYS A 85 4.86 -0.89 6.63
CA CYS A 85 5.58 -0.65 5.37
C CYS A 85 7.09 -0.65 5.64
N PHE A 86 7.90 -0.61 4.58
CA PHE A 86 9.36 -0.56 4.72
C PHE A 86 9.84 0.68 5.47
N ARG A 87 9.09 1.78 5.40
CA ARG A 87 9.45 3.05 6.00
C ARG A 87 8.95 3.25 7.43
N ARG A 88 7.75 2.77 7.76
CA ARG A 88 7.06 3.06 9.03
C ARG A 88 6.02 2.00 9.38
N ILE A 89 5.61 1.98 10.65
CA ILE A 89 4.46 1.22 11.12
C ILE A 89 3.35 2.22 11.43
N ILE A 90 2.19 2.05 10.79
CA ILE A 90 1.00 2.87 11.01
C ILE A 90 0.08 2.09 11.95
N ARG A 91 -0.21 2.65 13.11
CA ARG A 91 -1.16 2.09 14.09
C ARG A 91 -2.41 2.95 14.10
N VAL A 92 -3.55 2.34 13.78
CA VAL A 92 -4.82 3.04 13.59
C VAL A 92 -5.94 2.18 14.15
N ASN A 93 -6.95 2.80 14.75
CA ASN A 93 -8.11 2.04 15.18
C ASN A 93 -8.97 1.68 13.96
N ALA A 94 -9.53 0.47 13.91
CA ALA A 94 -10.37 0.06 12.78
C ALA A 94 -11.62 0.93 12.59
N ARG A 95 -12.03 1.68 13.64
CA ARG A 95 -13.13 2.64 13.57
C ARG A 95 -12.79 3.91 12.77
N ASP A 96 -11.51 4.30 12.73
CA ASP A 96 -11.06 5.51 12.05
C ASP A 96 -10.89 5.32 10.54
N ILE A 97 -11.11 4.09 10.05
CA ILE A 97 -11.05 3.74 8.64
C ILE A 97 -12.39 4.06 8.00
N SER A 98 -12.46 5.16 7.27
CA SER A 98 -13.69 5.61 6.60
C SER A 98 -14.06 4.78 5.37
N MET A 99 -13.06 4.24 4.66
CA MET A 99 -13.27 3.54 3.40
C MET A 99 -12.12 2.59 3.08
N VAL A 100 -12.46 1.45 2.51
CA VAL A 100 -11.52 0.47 1.96
C VAL A 100 -11.85 0.29 0.49
N GLU A 101 -10.88 0.60 -0.37
CA GLU A 101 -11.02 0.37 -1.81
C GLU A 101 -10.13 -0.80 -2.21
N GLY A 102 -10.73 -1.79 -2.88
CA GLY A 102 -10.01 -2.90 -3.46
C GLY A 102 -9.26 -2.52 -4.75
N PRO A 103 -8.48 -3.47 -5.27
CA PRO A 103 -7.84 -3.33 -6.57
C PRO A 103 -8.87 -2.98 -7.65
N ARG A 104 -8.65 -1.88 -8.37
CA ARG A 104 -9.49 -1.51 -9.53
C ARG A 104 -9.42 -2.53 -10.66
N PHE A 105 -8.36 -3.33 -10.71
CA PHE A 105 -8.16 -4.40 -11.69
C PHE A 105 -8.68 -5.72 -11.13
N ALA A 106 -10.00 -5.90 -11.14
CA ALA A 106 -10.66 -7.11 -10.61
C ALA A 106 -10.32 -8.42 -11.37
N PHE A 107 -9.61 -8.34 -12.50
CA PHE A 107 -9.16 -9.52 -13.26
C PHE A 107 -7.89 -10.16 -12.66
N LEU A 108 -7.06 -9.39 -11.96
CA LEU A 108 -5.83 -9.91 -11.34
C LEU A 108 -6.06 -10.09 -9.83
N PRO A 109 -5.72 -11.26 -9.25
CA PRO A 109 -5.88 -11.48 -7.82
C PRO A 109 -4.91 -10.61 -6.99
N TYR A 110 -3.85 -10.07 -7.61
CA TYR A 110 -2.86 -9.21 -6.98
C TYR A 110 -3.13 -7.74 -7.26
N GLY A 111 -2.98 -6.89 -6.24
CA GLY A 111 -3.10 -5.46 -6.41
C GLY A 111 -2.84 -4.68 -5.14
N PHE A 112 -3.47 -3.51 -5.05
CA PHE A 112 -3.35 -2.61 -3.91
C PHE A 112 -4.72 -2.37 -3.29
N ILE A 113 -4.81 -2.58 -1.98
CA ILE A 113 -5.94 -2.08 -1.19
C ILE A 113 -5.58 -0.70 -0.69
N ARG A 114 -6.48 0.26 -0.90
CA ARG A 114 -6.36 1.62 -0.38
C ARG A 114 -7.24 1.78 0.85
N PHE A 115 -6.63 2.04 1.99
CA PHE A 115 -7.29 2.42 3.23
C PHE A 115 -7.34 3.94 3.33
N ARG A 116 -8.54 4.49 3.48
CA ARG A 116 -8.75 5.93 3.73
C ARG A 116 -8.92 6.16 5.23
N LEU A 117 -7.84 6.65 5.85
CA LEU A 117 -7.81 7.07 7.25
C LEU A 117 -8.22 8.55 7.33
N GLU A 118 -8.53 9.04 8.54
CA GLU A 118 -8.91 10.44 8.74
C GLU A 118 -7.85 11.44 8.25
N ARG A 119 -6.57 11.14 8.47
CA ARG A 119 -5.46 12.07 8.19
C ARG A 119 -4.57 11.64 7.03
N GLU A 120 -4.63 10.38 6.61
CA GLU A 120 -3.74 9.86 5.56
C GLU A 120 -4.38 8.74 4.73
N LYS A 121 -3.76 8.43 3.59
CA LYS A 121 -4.11 7.28 2.76
C LYS A 121 -3.01 6.24 2.94
N ALA A 122 -3.39 5.02 3.31
CA ALA A 122 -2.47 3.90 3.36
C ALA A 122 -2.77 2.93 2.22
N TYR A 123 -1.72 2.36 1.65
CA TYR A 123 -1.80 1.38 0.56
C TYR A 123 -1.20 0.06 1.06
N LEU A 124 -1.85 -1.06 0.77
CA LEU A 124 -1.39 -2.39 1.14
C LEU A 124 -1.25 -3.25 -0.12
N PHE A 125 -0.09 -3.87 -0.30
CA PHE A 125 0.07 -4.95 -1.28
C PHE A 125 -0.82 -6.12 -0.89
N CYS A 126 -1.73 -6.51 -1.78
CA CYS A 126 -2.76 -7.49 -1.46
C CYS A 126 -2.87 -8.60 -2.51
N CYS A 127 -3.30 -9.78 -2.06
CA CYS A 127 -3.84 -10.85 -2.86
C CYS A 127 -5.30 -11.06 -2.43
N ILE A 128 -6.28 -10.69 -3.26
CA ILE A 128 -7.72 -10.71 -2.89
C ILE A 128 -8.21 -12.13 -2.55
N THR A 129 -7.58 -13.15 -3.13
CA THR A 129 -7.90 -14.56 -2.89
C THR A 129 -7.32 -15.11 -1.60
N ASP A 130 -6.50 -14.32 -0.88
CA ASP A 130 -5.94 -14.74 0.40
C ASP A 130 -7.01 -14.79 1.50
N GLU A 131 -7.13 -15.94 2.16
CA GLU A 131 -8.16 -16.16 3.18
C GLU A 131 -7.96 -15.28 4.42
N GLU A 132 -6.72 -15.00 4.82
CA GLU A 132 -6.42 -14.18 5.99
C GLU A 132 -6.77 -12.72 5.73
N LEU A 133 -6.47 -12.21 4.53
CA LEU A 133 -6.91 -10.89 4.11
C LEU A 133 -8.44 -10.78 4.08
N GLN A 134 -9.12 -11.78 3.52
CA GLN A 134 -10.60 -11.84 3.51
C GLN A 134 -11.18 -11.83 4.93
N ARG A 135 -10.59 -12.59 5.87
CA ARG A 135 -10.99 -12.61 7.29
C ARG A 135 -10.78 -11.26 7.96
N ILE A 136 -9.65 -10.60 7.69
CA ILE A 136 -9.33 -9.25 8.17
C ILE A 136 -10.40 -8.27 7.70
N LEU A 137 -10.70 -8.23 6.40
CA LEU A 137 -11.69 -7.32 5.82
C LEU A 137 -13.11 -7.57 6.36
N LYS A 138 -13.51 -8.85 6.51
CA LYS A 138 -14.79 -9.21 7.13
C LYS A 138 -14.86 -8.77 8.60
N THR A 139 -13.77 -8.95 9.35
CA THR A 139 -13.69 -8.53 10.76
C THR A 139 -13.76 -7.01 10.89
N MET A 140 -13.12 -6.26 9.99
CA MET A 140 -13.24 -4.80 9.94
C MET A 140 -14.69 -4.36 9.69
N LYS A 141 -15.36 -4.95 8.71
CA LYS A 141 -16.77 -4.65 8.40
C LYS A 141 -17.70 -4.97 9.57
N ALA A 142 -17.40 -6.03 10.32
CA ALA A 142 -18.18 -6.40 11.51
C ALA A 142 -17.95 -5.44 12.69
N ASN A 143 -16.73 -4.92 12.85
CA ASN A 143 -16.38 -3.99 13.93
C ASN A 143 -16.75 -2.53 13.63
N ASN A 144 -16.87 -2.18 12.36
CA ASN A 144 -17.24 -0.85 11.89
C ASN A 144 -18.22 -0.97 10.71
N SER A 145 -19.51 -0.86 11.01
CA SER A 145 -20.59 -0.95 10.02
C SER A 145 -20.66 0.23 9.06
N GLU A 146 -19.95 1.32 9.35
CA GLU A 146 -19.96 2.54 8.54
C GLU A 146 -18.88 2.54 7.44
N ILE A 147 -17.96 1.55 7.44
CA ILE A 147 -16.92 1.42 6.43
C ILE A 147 -17.54 1.19 5.06
N LYS A 148 -17.20 2.06 4.11
CA LYS A 148 -17.53 1.87 2.69
C LYS A 148 -16.49 0.97 2.03
N PHE A 149 -16.95 -0.13 1.43
CA PHE A 149 -16.13 -1.00 0.59
C PHE A 149 -16.40 -0.68 -0.88
N LYS A 150 -15.36 -0.44 -1.68
CA LYS A 150 -15.47 -0.22 -3.13
C LYS A 150 -14.55 -1.16 -3.88
N GLY A 151 -15.09 -1.92 -4.84
CA GLY A 151 -14.30 -2.81 -5.69
C GLY A 151 -13.65 -3.98 -4.95
N LEU A 152 -14.36 -4.54 -3.96
CA LEU A 152 -13.94 -5.67 -3.12
C LEU A 152 -15.00 -6.78 -3.18
#